data_AF-A0A7Y6Y8S0-F1
#
_entry.id   AF-A0A7Y6Y8S0-F1
#
_cell.length_a   1.000
_cell.length_b   1.000
_cell.length_c   1.000
_cell.angle_alpha   90.00
_cell.angle_beta   90.00
_cell.angle_gamma   90.00
#
_symmetry.space_group_name_H-M   'P 1'
#
loop_
_entity.id
_entity.type
_entity.pdbx_description
1 polymer ?
#
loop_
_entity_poly.entity_id
_entity_poly.type
_entity_poly.pdbx_seq_one_letter_code
_entity_poly.pdbx_strand_id
1 'polypeptide(L)' 'QIALSRLGQPEEVAAVVGFLCSEAGGYVTGETVHVNGGMYMG' A
#
# COMPACT_ATOMS: atom_id res chain seq x y z
N GLN A 1 12.92 10.56 0.05
CA GLN A 1 13.77 9.53 0.69
C GLN A 1 12.89 8.33 0.99
N ILE A 2 13.35 7.09 0.76
CA ILE A 2 12.56 5.91 1.16
C ILE A 2 12.90 5.58 2.61
N ALA A 3 11.95 5.72 3.53
CA ALA A 3 12.18 5.45 4.96
C ALA A 3 12.64 4.00 5.19
N LEU A 4 12.12 3.05 4.41
CA LEU A 4 12.52 1.64 4.46
C LEU A 4 13.88 1.35 3.79
N SER A 5 14.56 2.34 3.22
CA SER A 5 15.91 2.23 2.64
C SER A 5 16.08 1.16 1.54
N ARG A 6 14.99 0.79 0.85
CA ARG A 6 15.00 -0.16 -0.27
C ARG A 6 13.88 0.13 -1.27
N LEU A 7 14.01 -0.37 -2.49
CA LEU A 7 12.89 -0.42 -3.42
C LEU A 7 11.86 -1.46 -2.98
N GLY A 8 10.59 -1.16 -3.25
CA GLY A 8 9.51 -2.12 -3.08
C GLY A 8 9.53 -3.20 -4.15
N GLN A 9 8.94 -4.34 -3.86
CA GLN A 9 8.69 -5.42 -4.81
C GLN A 9 7.23 -5.35 -5.32
N PRO A 10 6.94 -5.80 -6.56
CA PRO A 10 5.59 -5.83 -7.10
C PRO A 10 4.57 -6.53 -6.19
N GLU A 11 5.01 -7.58 -5.50
CA GLU A 11 4.17 -8.39 -4.61
C GLU A 11 3.68 -7.59 -3.39
N GLU A 12 4.41 -6.58 -2.95
CA GLU A 12 4.00 -5.72 -1.83
C GLU A 12 2.82 -4.83 -2.22
N VAL A 13 2.79 -4.34 -3.47
CA VAL A 13 1.63 -3.61 -4.01
C VAL A 13 0.47 -4.58 -4.21
N ALA A 14 0.73 -5.75 -4.79
CA ALA A 14 -0.29 -6.76 -5.04
C ALA A 14 -0.97 -7.24 -3.74
N ALA A 15 -0.22 -7.37 -2.64
CA ALA A 15 -0.76 -7.75 -1.34
C ALA A 15 -1.76 -6.71 -0.81
N VAL A 16 -1.47 -5.41 -0.95
CA VAL A 16 -2.39 -4.34 -0.55
C VAL A 16 -3.63 -4.32 -1.43
N VAL A 17 -3.48 -4.50 -2.75
CA VAL A 17 -4.62 -4.65 -3.67
C VAL A 17 -5.47 -5.85 -3.28
N GLY A 18 -4.85 -6.99 -2.99
CA GLY A 18 -5.54 -8.20 -2.54
C GLY A 18 -6.34 -7.97 -1.25
N PHE A 19 -5.78 -7.24 -0.28
CA PHE A 19 -6.50 -6.83 0.93
C PHE A 19 -7.71 -5.95 0.60
N LEU A 20 -7.53 -4.91 -0.23
CA LEU A 20 -8.62 -3.98 -0.60
C LEU A 20 -9.75 -4.68 -1.36
N CYS A 21 -9.44 -5.69 -2.17
CA CYS A 21 -10.42 -6.49 -2.90
C CYS A 21 -11.05 -7.62 -2.06
N SER A 22 -10.58 -7.85 -0.84
CA SER A 22 -11.11 -8.90 0.06
C SER A 22 -12.26 -8.39 0.92
N GLU A 23 -12.96 -9.30 1.61
CA GLU A 23 -13.99 -8.92 2.59
C GLU A 23 -13.44 -8.00 3.71
N ALA A 24 -12.17 -8.17 4.10
CA ALA A 24 -11.54 -7.33 5.12
C ALA A 24 -11.36 -5.87 4.68
N GLY A 25 -11.29 -5.62 3.37
CA GLY A 25 -11.25 -4.28 2.80
C GLY A 25 -12.62 -3.63 2.62
N GLY A 26 -13.72 -4.32 2.93
CA GLY A 26 -15.08 -3.92 2.51
C GLY A 26 -15.60 -2.59 3.04
N TYR A 27 -14.95 -1.98 4.04
CA TYR A 27 -15.31 -0.66 4.57
C TYR A 27 -14.30 0.45 4.20
N VAL A 28 -13.28 0.13 3.40
CA VAL A 28 -12.31 1.10 2.88
C VAL A 28 -12.79 1.61 1.53
N THR A 29 -13.17 2.88 1.46
CA THR A 29 -13.67 3.51 0.23
C THR A 29 -13.31 4.99 0.21
N GLY A 30 -13.08 5.55 -0.99
CA GLY A 30 -12.74 6.96 -1.16
C GLY A 30 -11.31 7.35 -0.76
N GLU A 31 -10.50 6.39 -0.33
CA GLU A 31 -9.15 6.63 0.18
C GLU A 31 -8.06 6.36 -0.87
N THR A 32 -6.92 7.04 -0.71
CA THR A 32 -5.69 6.75 -1.46
C THR A 32 -4.68 6.07 -0.55
N VAL A 33 -4.27 4.84 -0.90
CA VAL A 33 -3.29 4.07 -0.11
C VAL A 33 -1.92 4.12 -0.78
N HIS A 34 -0.93 4.70 -0.08
CA HIS A 34 0.45 4.77 -0.56
C HIS A 34 1.25 3.53 -0.16
N VAL A 35 1.68 2.75 -1.15
CA VAL A 35 2.60 1.60 -0.98
C VAL A 35 3.98 1.97 -1.51
N ASN A 36 4.72 2.79 -0.77
CA ASN A 36 5.94 3.45 -1.28
C ASN A 36 7.15 3.40 -0.33
N GLY A 37 7.11 2.54 0.70
CA GLY A 37 8.20 2.43 1.68
C GLY A 37 8.46 3.70 2.50
N GLY A 38 7.43 4.54 2.68
CA GLY A 38 7.53 5.81 3.40
C GLY A 38 8.18 6.92 2.58
N MET A 39 8.07 6.86 1.24
CA MET A 39 8.60 7.91 0.37
C MET A 39 7.81 9.22 0.45
N TYR A 40 6.52 9.11 0.76
CA TYR A 40 5.62 10.23 1.01
C TYR A 40 4.89 9.95 2.32
N MET A 41 5.02 10.85 3.30
CA MET A 41 4.47 10.69 4.66
C MET A 41 3.76 11.99 5.12
N GLY A 42 3.15 12.72 4.18
CA GLY A 42 2.44 13.98 4.42
C GLY A 42 0.96 13.89 4.09
#